data_AF-A0A529PGN5-F1
#
_entry.id   AF-A0A529PGN5-F1
#
_cell.length_a   1.000
_cell.length_b   1.000
_cell.length_c   1.000
_cell.angle_alpha   90.00
_cell.angle_beta   90.00
_cell.angle_gamma   90.00
#
_symmetry.space_group_name_H-M   'P 1'
#
loop_
_entity.id
_entity.type
_entity.pdbx_description
1 polymer ?
#
loop_
_entity_poly.entity_id
_entity_poly.type
_entity_poly.pdbx_seq_one_letter_code
_entity_poly.pdbx_strand_id
1 'polypeptide(L)'
;MSDTRSQSQIEIPFVGRWHYSRAEVIADGIVHAVGIVLAIAAGSAFLALAAFHAGPGEYVAAAFYVASLLTVLSVSLAYNLWPVSSPAKWILRRFDHAAIYLLIAATYTPFLAQLDGSPLAISMIVLVWA
;
A
#
# COMPACT_ATOMS: atom_id res chain seq x y z
N MET A 1 16.66 14.46 57.92
CA MET A 1 16.52 13.13 57.28
C MET A 1 15.60 13.30 56.09
N SER A 2 16.14 13.80 54.97
CA SER A 2 15.37 14.11 53.76
C SER A 2 15.51 12.97 52.77
N ASP A 3 14.46 12.17 52.63
CA ASP A 3 14.39 11.08 51.65
C ASP A 3 13.94 11.66 50.30
N THR A 4 14.88 12.26 49.58
CA THR A 4 14.67 12.72 48.19
C THR A 4 14.69 11.51 47.28
N ARG A 5 13.51 10.90 47.06
CA ARG A 5 13.29 9.97 45.95
C ARG A 5 13.59 10.69 44.64
N SER A 6 14.76 10.40 44.08
CA SER A 6 15.13 10.72 42.72
C SER A 6 14.13 10.05 41.78
N GLN A 7 13.09 10.77 41.39
CA GLN A 7 12.26 10.37 40.26
C GLN A 7 13.11 10.57 39.01
N SER A 8 13.67 9.48 38.49
CA SER A 8 14.25 9.45 37.16
C SER A 8 13.18 9.88 36.17
N GLN A 9 13.19 11.15 35.76
CA GLN A 9 12.40 11.61 34.64
C GLN A 9 12.91 10.86 33.42
N ILE A 10 12.12 9.88 32.97
CA ILE A 10 12.32 9.24 31.69
C ILE A 10 12.00 10.34 30.66
N GLU A 11 13.00 11.12 30.27
CA GLU A 11 12.92 11.97 29.10
C GLU A 11 12.83 11.06 27.89
N ILE A 12 11.61 10.83 27.41
CA ILE A 12 11.36 10.12 26.17
C ILE A 12 11.80 11.08 25.06
N PRO A 13 12.94 10.85 24.37
CA PRO A 13 13.59 11.88 23.56
C PRO A 13 12.83 12.22 22.26
N PHE A 14 11.69 11.59 22.01
CA PHE A 14 10.87 11.86 20.84
C PHE A 14 9.40 11.53 21.08
N VAL A 15 8.67 12.43 21.73
CA VAL A 15 7.22 12.51 21.52
C VAL A 15 7.02 13.23 20.18
N GLY A 16 7.19 12.49 19.08
CA GLY A 16 6.78 12.96 17.77
C GLY A 16 5.29 13.28 17.82
N ARG A 17 4.95 14.56 17.90
CA ARG A 17 3.55 14.97 17.93
C ARG A 17 2.98 14.70 16.54
N TRP A 18 2.06 13.75 16.44
CA TRP A 18 1.22 13.51 15.25
C TRP A 18 0.27 14.69 15.01
N HIS A 19 0.81 15.90 14.84
CA HIS A 19 0.08 17.10 14.47
C HIS A 19 0.19 17.31 12.97
N TYR A 20 -0.57 16.50 12.24
CA TYR A 20 -0.76 16.69 10.81
C TYR A 20 -1.34 18.08 10.56
N SER A 21 -0.69 18.83 9.67
CA SER A 21 -1.26 20.12 9.26
C SER A 21 -2.48 19.88 8.39
N ARG A 22 -3.44 20.82 8.37
CA ARG A 22 -4.59 20.73 7.46
C ARG A 22 -4.13 20.65 5.99
N ALA A 23 -3.05 21.34 5.65
CA ALA A 23 -2.47 21.33 4.31
C ALA A 23 -1.92 19.94 3.92
N GLU A 24 -1.25 19.26 4.85
CA GLU A 24 -0.72 17.90 4.66
C GLU A 24 -1.85 16.90 4.41
N VAL A 25 -2.90 16.92 5.25
CA VAL A 25 -4.06 16.02 5.08
C VAL A 25 -4.78 16.26 3.74
N ILE A 26 -4.90 17.53 3.31
CA ILE A 26 -5.50 17.88 2.03
C ILE A 26 -4.61 17.41 0.87
N ALA A 27 -3.30 17.64 0.95
CA ALA A 27 -2.35 17.22 -0.07
C ALA A 27 -2.36 15.70 -0.24
N ASP A 28 -2.29 14.94 0.86
CA ASP A 28 -2.40 13.48 0.83
C ASP A 28 -3.73 13.03 0.22
N GLY A 29 -4.83 13.65 0.62
CA GLY A 29 -6.14 13.37 0.05
C GLY A 29 -6.19 13.57 -1.47
N ILE A 30 -5.63 14.67 -1.97
CA ILE A 30 -5.58 14.99 -3.41
C ILE A 30 -4.72 13.98 -4.16
N VAL A 31 -3.50 13.70 -3.67
CA VAL A 31 -2.56 12.78 -4.34
C VAL A 31 -3.19 11.40 -4.51
N HIS A 32 -3.82 10.87 -3.46
CA HIS A 32 -4.45 9.56 -3.55
C HIS A 32 -5.74 9.59 -4.39
N ALA A 33 -6.57 10.63 -4.28
CA ALA A 33 -7.79 10.72 -5.09
C ALA A 33 -7.47 10.79 -6.59
N VAL A 34 -6.49 11.63 -6.98
CA VAL A 34 -5.99 11.70 -8.36
C VAL A 34 -5.38 10.35 -8.75
N GLY A 35 -4.57 9.75 -7.89
CA GLY A 35 -3.99 8.43 -8.11
C GLY A 35 -5.05 7.35 -8.38
N ILE A 36 -6.14 7.31 -7.62
CA ILE A 36 -7.24 6.35 -7.80
C ILE A 36 -7.93 6.58 -9.14
N VAL A 37 -8.27 7.82 -9.48
CA VAL A 37 -8.91 8.13 -10.77
C VAL A 37 -8.03 7.71 -11.94
N LEU A 38 -6.73 8.02 -11.88
CA LEU A 38 -5.76 7.61 -12.89
C LEU A 38 -5.60 6.08 -12.92
N ALA A 39 -5.54 5.40 -11.77
CA ALA A 39 -5.43 3.96 -11.70
C ALA A 39 -6.67 3.25 -12.27
N ILE A 40 -7.87 3.78 -12.05
CA ILE A 40 -9.09 3.26 -12.67
C ILE A 40 -9.03 3.47 -14.18
N ALA A 41 -8.74 4.68 -14.66
CA ALA A 41 -8.74 5.00 -16.08
C ALA A 41 -7.65 4.23 -16.85
N ALA A 42 -6.40 4.36 -16.41
CA ALA A 42 -5.24 3.70 -17.03
C ALA A 42 -5.28 2.18 -16.82
N GLY A 43 -5.68 1.71 -15.63
CA GLY A 43 -5.83 0.28 -15.34
C GLY A 43 -6.93 -0.36 -16.19
N SER A 44 -8.07 0.31 -16.37
CA SER A 44 -9.14 -0.18 -17.25
C SER A 44 -8.70 -0.22 -18.71
N ALA A 45 -8.00 0.82 -19.20
CA ALA A 45 -7.43 0.82 -20.55
C ALA A 45 -6.38 -0.29 -20.73
N PHE A 46 -5.51 -0.49 -19.72
CA PHE A 46 -4.51 -1.55 -19.72
C PHE A 46 -5.14 -2.94 -19.77
N LEU A 47 -6.16 -3.21 -18.95
CA LEU A 47 -6.88 -4.49 -18.97
C LEU A 47 -7.64 -4.70 -20.28
N ALA A 48 -8.25 -3.66 -20.84
CA ALA A 48 -8.91 -3.74 -22.14
C ALA A 48 -7.91 -4.15 -23.24
N LEU A 49 -6.70 -3.55 -23.25
CA LEU A 49 -5.64 -3.93 -24.19
C LEU A 49 -5.16 -5.37 -23.96
N ALA A 50 -4.93 -5.74 -22.70
CA ALA A 50 -4.49 -7.09 -22.32
C ALA A 50 -5.51 -8.16 -22.74
N ALA A 51 -6.81 -7.87 -22.66
CA ALA A 51 -7.87 -8.80 -23.08
C ALA A 51 -7.78 -9.21 -24.56
N PHE A 52 -7.17 -8.38 -25.42
CA PHE A 52 -7.01 -8.67 -26.84
C PHE A 52 -5.62 -9.22 -27.21
N HIS A 53 -4.60 -9.02 -26.37
CA HIS A 53 -3.20 -9.29 -26.73
C HIS A 53 -2.49 -10.29 -25.82
N ALA A 54 -3.03 -10.56 -24.63
CA ALA A 54 -2.37 -11.38 -23.61
C ALA A 54 -3.03 -12.75 -23.45
N GLY A 55 -2.25 -13.74 -23.04
CA GLY A 55 -2.76 -15.04 -22.64
C GLY A 55 -3.59 -14.97 -21.34
N PRO A 56 -4.41 -16.00 -21.02
CA PRO A 56 -5.26 -15.99 -19.83
C PRO A 56 -4.48 -15.78 -18.52
N GLY A 57 -3.30 -16.37 -18.38
CA GLY A 57 -2.45 -16.21 -17.19
C GLY A 57 -1.90 -14.78 -17.04
N GLU A 58 -1.43 -14.20 -18.14
CA GLU A 58 -0.93 -12.82 -18.19
C GLU A 58 -2.05 -11.81 -17.91
N TYR A 59 -3.24 -12.03 -18.45
CA TYR A 59 -4.41 -11.19 -18.17
C TYR A 59 -4.80 -11.23 -16.69
N VAL A 60 -4.84 -12.42 -16.08
CA VAL A 60 -5.10 -12.56 -14.64
C VAL A 60 -4.03 -11.85 -13.82
N ALA A 61 -2.75 -12.00 -14.18
CA ALA A 61 -1.65 -11.28 -13.53
C ALA A 61 -1.79 -9.75 -13.63
N ALA A 62 -2.16 -9.24 -14.80
CA ALA A 62 -2.45 -7.82 -15.02
C ALA A 62 -3.64 -7.34 -14.18
N ALA A 63 -4.70 -8.14 -14.07
CA ALA A 63 -5.86 -7.82 -13.24
C ALA A 63 -5.50 -7.74 -11.74
N PHE A 64 -4.67 -8.66 -11.26
CA PHE A 64 -4.14 -8.61 -9.89
C PHE A 64 -3.29 -7.37 -9.64
N TYR A 65 -2.46 -6.96 -10.61
CA TYR A 65 -1.71 -5.71 -10.53
C TYR A 65 -2.63 -4.49 -10.35
N VAL A 66 -3.63 -4.34 -11.22
CA VAL A 66 -4.57 -3.19 -11.16
C VAL A 66 -5.37 -3.20 -9.85
N ALA A 67 -5.86 -4.36 -9.41
CA ALA A 67 -6.61 -4.50 -8.17
C ALA A 67 -5.76 -4.13 -6.94
N SER A 68 -4.51 -4.58 -6.89
CA SER A 68 -3.58 -4.26 -5.80
C SER A 68 -3.20 -2.78 -5.78
N LEU A 69 -3.03 -2.15 -6.95
CA LEU A 69 -2.76 -0.72 -7.06
C LEU A 69 -3.93 0.11 -6.50
N LEU A 70 -5.16 -0.23 -6.88
CA LEU A 70 -6.36 0.41 -6.35
C LEU A 70 -6.51 0.18 -4.84
N THR A 71 -6.17 -1.02 -4.36
CA THR A 71 -6.20 -1.36 -2.94
C THR A 71 -5.25 -0.48 -2.14
N VAL A 72 -3.98 -0.37 -2.56
CA VAL A 72 -2.99 0.51 -1.88
C VAL A 72 -3.48 1.94 -1.82
N LEU A 73 -3.89 2.51 -2.96
CA LEU A 73 -4.29 3.91 -3.01
C LEU A 73 -5.51 4.19 -2.14
N SER A 74 -6.49 3.26 -2.12
CA SER A 74 -7.72 3.40 -1.35
C SER A 74 -7.49 3.23 0.16
N VAL A 75 -6.70 2.21 0.54
CA VAL A 75 -6.39 1.96 1.96
C VAL A 75 -5.52 3.08 2.53
N SER A 76 -4.56 3.58 1.75
CA SER A 76 -3.69 4.67 2.18
C SER A 76 -4.44 6.00 2.30
N LEU A 77 -5.34 6.29 1.35
CA LEU A 77 -6.27 7.42 1.48
C LEU A 77 -7.10 7.33 2.76
N ALA A 78 -7.70 6.16 3.02
CA ALA A 78 -8.51 5.93 4.20
C ALA A 78 -7.68 6.10 5.48
N TYR A 79 -6.47 5.55 5.55
CA TYR A 79 -5.58 5.67 6.70
C TYR A 79 -5.16 7.13 6.99
N ASN A 80 -4.75 7.87 5.96
CA ASN A 80 -4.27 9.24 6.10
C ASN A 80 -5.38 10.21 6.51
N LEU A 81 -6.58 10.08 5.94
CA LEU A 81 -7.73 10.90 6.29
C LEU A 81 -8.37 10.53 7.65
N TRP A 82 -8.10 9.33 8.19
CA TRP A 82 -8.75 8.89 9.41
C TRP A 82 -8.27 9.64 10.67
N PRO A 83 -9.18 10.03 11.59
CA PRO A 83 -8.80 10.71 12.82
C PRO A 83 -7.81 9.92 13.69
N VAL A 84 -6.77 10.61 14.18
CA VAL A 84 -5.72 10.03 15.05
C VAL A 84 -6.29 9.48 16.36
N SER A 85 -7.38 10.06 16.85
CA SER A 85 -8.05 9.63 18.09
C SER A 85 -8.85 8.33 17.95
N SER A 86 -9.06 7.82 16.74
CA SER A 86 -9.89 6.64 16.52
C SER A 86 -9.06 5.34 16.57
N PRO A 87 -9.52 4.30 17.30
CA PRO A 87 -8.87 2.98 17.30
C PRO A 87 -8.76 2.36 15.91
N ALA A 88 -9.69 2.67 15.00
CA ALA A 88 -9.68 2.17 13.63
C ALA A 88 -8.43 2.61 12.83
N LYS A 89 -7.79 3.73 13.19
CA LYS A 89 -6.54 4.16 12.53
C LYS A 89 -5.42 3.13 12.69
N TRP A 90 -5.37 2.40 13.80
CA TRP A 90 -4.37 1.34 14.01
C TRP A 90 -4.61 0.13 13.11
N ILE A 91 -5.88 -0.21 12.86
CA ILE A 91 -6.27 -1.28 11.94
C ILE A 91 -5.96 -0.86 10.51
N LEU A 92 -6.36 0.34 10.11
CA LEU A 92 -6.06 0.91 8.80
C LEU A 92 -4.55 0.99 8.54
N ARG A 93 -3.75 1.32 9.56
CA ARG A 93 -2.29 1.31 9.41
C ARG A 93 -1.74 -0.07 9.08
N ARG A 94 -2.28 -1.14 9.67
CA ARG A 94 -1.87 -2.51 9.34
C ARG A 94 -2.25 -2.88 7.91
N PHE A 95 -3.45 -2.50 7.49
CA PHE A 95 -3.87 -2.69 6.10
C PHE A 95 -3.03 -1.90 5.13
N ASP A 96 -2.65 -0.66 5.46
CA ASP A 96 -1.81 0.20 4.61
C ASP A 96 -0.43 -0.43 4.39
N HIS A 97 0.20 -0.94 5.46
CA HIS A 97 1.46 -1.69 5.36
C HIS A 97 1.28 -2.98 4.54
N ALA A 98 0.24 -3.76 4.82
CA ALA A 98 -0.03 -5.00 4.09
C ALA A 98 -0.30 -4.75 2.60
N ALA A 99 -1.01 -3.66 2.27
CA ALA A 99 -1.32 -3.29 0.90
C ALA A 99 -0.04 -2.95 0.12
N ILE A 100 0.92 -2.25 0.73
CA ILE A 100 2.21 -1.96 0.07
C ILE A 100 2.93 -3.27 -0.29
N TYR A 101 3.00 -4.24 0.62
CA TYR A 101 3.60 -5.56 0.32
C TYR A 101 2.83 -6.30 -0.79
N LEU A 102 1.49 -6.24 -0.74
CA LEU A 102 0.63 -6.82 -1.78
C LEU A 102 0.90 -6.18 -3.16
N LEU A 103 1.03 -4.86 -3.24
CA LEU A 103 1.32 -4.16 -4.50
C LEU A 103 2.72 -4.48 -5.01
N ILE A 104 3.73 -4.54 -4.13
CA ILE A 104 5.08 -4.98 -4.50
C ILE A 104 4.99 -6.34 -5.18
N ALA A 105 4.32 -7.32 -4.57
CA ALA A 105 4.17 -8.65 -5.16
C ALA A 105 3.41 -8.65 -6.49
N ALA A 106 2.32 -7.90 -6.55
CA ALA A 106 1.51 -7.78 -7.76
C ALA A 106 2.26 -7.08 -8.91
N THR A 107 3.23 -6.19 -8.64
CA THR A 107 4.03 -5.53 -9.68
C THR A 107 4.97 -6.47 -10.42
N TYR A 108 5.49 -7.52 -9.77
CA TYR A 108 6.36 -8.51 -10.42
C TYR A 108 5.57 -9.56 -11.21
N THR A 109 4.37 -9.88 -10.76
CA THR A 109 3.57 -11.00 -11.28
C THR A 109 3.32 -10.96 -12.80
N PRO A 110 2.93 -9.83 -13.45
CA PRO A 110 2.73 -9.81 -14.91
C PRO A 110 4.02 -9.92 -15.72
N PHE A 111 5.17 -9.51 -15.17
CA PHE A 111 6.46 -9.71 -15.83
C PHE A 111 6.93 -11.16 -15.73
N LEU A 112 6.71 -11.79 -14.58
CA LEU A 112 7.03 -13.20 -14.37
C LEU A 112 6.09 -14.12 -15.15
N ALA A 113 4.85 -13.71 -15.38
CA ALA A 113 3.89 -14.44 -16.21
C ALA A 113 4.33 -14.59 -17.68
N GLN A 114 5.14 -13.66 -18.20
CA GLN A 114 5.69 -13.74 -19.57
C GLN A 114 6.84 -14.78 -19.71
N LEU A 115 7.40 -15.25 -18.59
CA LEU A 115 8.51 -16.22 -18.57
C LEU A 115 7.98 -17.66 -18.51
N ASP A 116 7.07 -17.99 -19.44
CA ASP A 116 6.29 -19.23 -19.53
C ASP A 116 6.99 -20.47 -18.94
N GLY A 117 6.53 -20.89 -17.74
CA GLY A 117 6.96 -22.14 -17.10
C GLY A 117 8.40 -22.17 -16.60
N SER A 118 9.13 -21.06 -16.62
CA SER A 118 10.49 -21.00 -16.09
C SER A 118 10.50 -21.32 -14.58
N PRO A 119 11.33 -22.28 -14.11
CA PRO A 119 11.48 -22.55 -12.69
C PRO A 119 11.89 -21.32 -11.88
N LEU A 120 12.65 -20.41 -12.51
CA LEU A 120 13.01 -19.13 -11.91
C LEU A 120 11.79 -18.23 -11.72
N ALA A 121 10.91 -18.14 -12.72
CA ALA A 121 9.70 -17.33 -12.63
C ALA A 121 8.76 -17.84 -11.54
N ILE A 122 8.56 -19.15 -11.46
CA ILE A 122 7.78 -19.78 -10.40
C ILE A 122 8.42 -19.52 -9.03
N SER A 123 9.75 -19.68 -8.90
CA SER A 123 10.47 -19.44 -7.65
C SER A 123 10.33 -17.98 -7.20
N MET A 124 10.39 -17.02 -8.12
CA MET A 124 10.22 -15.60 -7.83
C MET A 124 8.78 -15.25 -7.45
N ILE A 125 7.78 -15.82 -8.14
CA ILE A 125 6.37 -15.66 -7.74
C ILE A 125 6.20 -16.17 -6.30
N VAL A 126 6.66 -17.39 -6.00
CA VAL A 126 6.52 -17.94 -4.63
C VAL A 126 7.26 -17.08 -3.61
N LEU A 127 8.50 -16.68 -3.89
CA LEU A 127 9.32 -15.91 -2.95
C LEU A 127 8.71 -14.56 -2.62
N VAL A 128 8.21 -13.85 -3.63
CA VAL A 128 7.69 -12.49 -3.46
C VAL A 128 6.32 -12.49 -2.75
N TRP A 129 5.58 -13.59 -2.83
CA TRP A 129 4.28 -13.77 -2.19
C TRP A 129 4.32 -14.49 -0.82
N ALA A 130 5.50 -14.90 -0.34
CA ALA A 130 5.71 -15.57 0.94
C ALA A 130 5.86 -14.57 2.11
#